data_AF-A0A6G7P031-F1
#
_entry.id   AF-A0A6G7P031-F1
#
_cell.length_a   1.000
_cell.length_b   1.000
_cell.length_c   1.000
_cell.angle_alpha   90.00
_cell.angle_beta   90.00
_cell.angle_gamma   90.00
#
_symmetry.space_group_name_H-M   'P 1'
#
loop_
_entity.id
_entity.type
_entity.pdbx_description
1 polymer ?
#
loop_
_entity_poly.entity_id
_entity_poly.type
_entity_poly.pdbx_seq_one_letter_code
_entity_poly.pdbx_strand_id
1 'polypeptide(L)'
;MKSSHAGHRDLAWALQQQARRAGERAPSVRGSDWRLATVTAVNTDGTIDADGIEDIRCLETYALPAVGDVVILDQNSMGNWLCRGRAATTSGWTNLTLAAGFQNPGHGYTASYLREGRRIWMRGRIGPTSGTIADGATLATLPAAIRPSASVAWAVARDATVVPATVRLEINTAGVLRTYQSSNLPSWVSLDGISYTI
;
A
#
# COMPACT_ATOMS: atom_id res chain seq x y z
N MET A 1 42.00 -53.60 -14.87
CA MET A 1 40.73 -53.64 -15.64
C MET A 1 39.61 -53.15 -14.75
N LYS A 2 38.93 -52.04 -15.10
CA LYS A 2 37.64 -51.72 -14.47
C LYS A 2 36.63 -52.78 -14.95
N SER A 3 35.96 -53.46 -14.02
CA SER A 3 34.90 -54.41 -14.34
C SER A 3 33.79 -53.70 -15.13
N SER A 4 33.20 -54.37 -16.13
CA SER A 4 32.06 -53.86 -16.90
C SER A 4 30.92 -53.34 -16.00
N HIS A 5 30.70 -53.99 -14.86
CA HIS A 5 29.71 -53.57 -13.86
C HIS A 5 30.00 -52.21 -13.23
N ALA A 6 31.28 -51.82 -13.07
CA ALA A 6 31.64 -50.50 -12.56
C ALA A 6 31.24 -49.40 -13.54
N GLY A 7 31.48 -49.60 -14.84
CA GLY A 7 31.07 -48.66 -15.88
C GLY A 7 29.54 -48.48 -15.97
N HIS A 8 28.77 -49.55 -15.82
CA HIS A 8 27.30 -49.47 -15.80
C HIS A 8 26.77 -48.71 -14.59
N ARG A 9 27.39 -48.86 -13.41
CA ARG A 9 27.01 -48.11 -12.20
C ARG A 9 27.32 -46.62 -12.32
N ASP A 10 28.48 -46.28 -12.86
CA ASP A 10 28.88 -44.88 -13.08
C ASP A 10 27.92 -44.19 -14.08
N LEU A 11 27.54 -44.87 -15.16
CA LEU A 11 26.56 -44.36 -16.13
C LEU A 11 25.17 -44.19 -15.50
N ALA A 12 24.68 -45.20 -14.78
CA ALA A 12 23.37 -45.14 -14.12
C ALA A 12 23.32 -43.98 -13.11
N TRP A 13 24.39 -43.78 -12.34
CA TRP A 13 24.51 -42.65 -11.42
C TRP A 13 24.53 -41.31 -12.15
N ALA A 14 25.31 -41.19 -13.25
CA ALA A 14 25.35 -39.97 -14.05
C ALA A 14 23.97 -39.63 -14.66
N LEU A 15 23.24 -40.62 -15.18
CA LEU A 15 21.89 -40.45 -15.70
C LEU A 15 20.91 -40.04 -14.61
N GLN A 16 21.00 -40.65 -13.42
CA GLN A 16 20.17 -40.27 -12.28
C GLN A 16 20.43 -38.81 -11.87
N GLN A 17 21.69 -38.40 -11.81
CA GLN A 17 22.07 -37.01 -11.48
C GLN A 17 21.61 -36.03 -12.56
N GLN A 18 21.74 -36.39 -13.83
CA GLN A 18 21.26 -35.56 -14.95
C GLN A 18 19.73 -35.42 -14.92
N ALA A 19 19.00 -36.52 -14.75
CA ALA A 19 17.55 -36.51 -14.66
C ALA A 19 17.05 -35.67 -13.48
N ARG A 20 17.70 -35.78 -12.32
CA ARG A 20 17.40 -34.95 -11.15
C ARG A 20 17.62 -33.47 -11.43
N ARG A 21 18.79 -33.08 -11.96
CA ARG A 21 19.09 -31.68 -12.30
C ARG A 21 18.16 -31.12 -13.36
N ALA A 22 17.78 -31.93 -14.34
CA ALA A 22 16.81 -31.55 -15.36
C ALA A 22 15.42 -31.33 -14.72
N GLY A 23 14.98 -32.22 -13.84
CA GLY A 23 13.71 -32.09 -13.12
C GLY A 23 13.66 -30.88 -12.18
N GLU A 24 14.73 -30.62 -11.44
CA GLU A 24 14.83 -29.45 -10.53
C GLU A 24 14.82 -28.12 -11.30
N ARG A 25 15.29 -28.09 -12.55
CA ARG A 25 15.34 -26.87 -13.39
C ARG A 25 14.13 -26.69 -14.29
N ALA A 26 13.36 -27.74 -14.56
CA ALA A 26 12.20 -27.67 -15.45
C ALA A 26 10.92 -27.41 -14.64
N PRO A 27 10.27 -26.23 -14.78
CA PRO A 27 9.00 -25.94 -14.11
C PRO A 27 7.91 -27.00 -14.38
N SER A 28 7.90 -27.55 -15.60
CA SER A 28 6.98 -28.63 -15.98
C SER A 28 7.15 -29.92 -15.19
N VAL A 29 8.32 -30.14 -14.57
CA VAL A 29 8.66 -31.35 -13.80
C VAL A 29 8.57 -31.10 -12.30
N ARG A 30 9.09 -29.97 -11.79
CA ARG A 30 9.03 -29.63 -10.36
C ARG A 30 7.65 -29.19 -9.88
N GLY A 31 6.77 -28.77 -10.79
CA GLY A 31 5.44 -28.25 -10.48
C GLY A 31 5.41 -26.74 -10.29
N SER A 32 4.44 -26.24 -9.52
CA SER A 32 4.30 -24.81 -9.25
C SER A 32 5.46 -24.29 -8.40
N ASP A 33 6.00 -23.14 -8.80
CA ASP A 33 7.01 -22.41 -8.04
C ASP A 33 6.44 -21.07 -7.59
N TRP A 34 6.82 -20.60 -6.42
CA TRP A 34 6.42 -19.28 -5.94
C TRP A 34 7.64 -18.47 -5.55
N ARG A 35 7.59 -17.17 -5.83
CA ARG A 35 8.66 -16.24 -5.46
C ARG A 35 8.11 -14.88 -5.06
N LEU A 36 8.88 -14.16 -4.25
CA LEU A 36 8.65 -12.73 -4.05
C LEU A 36 9.26 -11.96 -5.22
N ALA A 37 8.57 -10.93 -5.67
CA ALA A 37 9.07 -10.02 -6.70
C ALA A 37 8.62 -8.58 -6.40
N THR A 38 9.36 -7.61 -6.91
CA THR A 38 8.99 -6.19 -6.84
C THR A 38 8.37 -5.77 -8.18
N VAL A 39 7.19 -5.16 -8.11
CA VAL A 39 6.51 -4.62 -9.29
C VAL A 39 7.33 -3.49 -9.91
N THR A 40 7.60 -3.60 -11.20
CA THR A 40 8.36 -2.62 -11.98
C THR A 40 7.47 -1.83 -12.95
N ALA A 41 6.35 -2.41 -13.39
CA ALA A 41 5.34 -1.72 -14.20
C ALA A 41 3.93 -2.20 -13.86
N VAL A 42 2.94 -1.33 -14.13
CA VAL A 42 1.52 -1.65 -14.01
C VAL A 42 0.87 -1.36 -15.36
N ASN A 43 0.32 -2.41 -15.98
CA ASN A 43 -0.23 -2.33 -17.32
C ASN A 43 -1.72 -1.97 -17.27
N THR A 44 -2.26 -1.44 -18.36
CA THR A 44 -3.66 -0.98 -18.43
C THR A 44 -4.68 -2.11 -18.54
N ASP A 45 -4.23 -3.34 -18.72
CA ASP A 45 -5.05 -4.55 -18.94
C ASP A 45 -5.22 -5.42 -17.67
N GLY A 46 -4.77 -4.92 -16.51
CA GLY A 46 -4.84 -5.66 -15.24
C GLY A 46 -3.67 -6.63 -15.02
N THR A 47 -2.61 -6.52 -15.83
CA THR A 47 -1.33 -7.21 -15.59
C THR A 47 -0.28 -6.29 -14.96
N ILE A 48 0.80 -6.88 -14.45
CA ILE A 48 1.97 -6.18 -13.93
C ILE A 48 3.24 -6.80 -14.50
N ASP A 49 4.32 -6.02 -14.49
CA ASP A 49 5.67 -6.54 -14.71
C ASP A 49 6.43 -6.57 -13.39
N ALA A 50 7.20 -7.62 -13.13
CA ALA A 50 7.98 -7.76 -11.91
C ALA A 50 9.17 -8.70 -12.08
N ASP A 51 10.33 -8.29 -11.57
CA ASP A 51 11.58 -9.09 -11.56
C ASP A 51 11.90 -9.71 -12.94
N GLY A 52 11.78 -8.89 -14.00
CA GLY A 52 12.05 -9.28 -15.39
C GLY A 52 10.99 -10.17 -16.06
N ILE A 53 9.85 -10.41 -15.42
CA ILE A 53 8.69 -11.09 -16.02
C ILE A 53 7.66 -10.03 -16.41
N GLU A 54 7.20 -10.10 -17.65
CA GLU A 54 6.20 -9.22 -18.24
C GLU A 54 4.79 -9.84 -18.16
N ASP A 55 3.76 -9.00 -18.16
CA ASP A 55 2.35 -9.37 -18.31
C ASP A 55 1.82 -10.39 -17.30
N ILE A 56 2.26 -10.30 -16.05
CA ILE A 56 1.79 -11.19 -14.98
C ILE A 56 0.35 -10.83 -14.61
N ARG A 57 -0.57 -11.79 -14.73
CA ARG A 57 -1.98 -11.58 -14.39
C ARG A 57 -2.17 -11.45 -12.88
N CYS A 58 -2.89 -10.43 -12.45
CA CYS A 58 -3.21 -10.21 -11.04
C CYS A 58 -4.54 -10.89 -10.65
N LEU A 59 -4.63 -11.38 -9.42
CA LEU A 59 -5.92 -11.70 -8.80
C LEU A 59 -6.73 -10.42 -8.57
N GLU A 60 -8.06 -10.53 -8.64
CA GLU A 60 -8.98 -9.41 -8.37
C GLU A 60 -8.81 -8.82 -6.95
N THR A 61 -8.39 -9.66 -6.00
CA THR A 61 -8.08 -9.25 -4.62
C THR A 61 -6.87 -8.31 -4.53
N TYR A 62 -6.00 -8.29 -5.54
CA TYR A 62 -4.90 -7.33 -5.65
C TYR A 62 -5.38 -6.04 -6.33
N ALA A 63 -6.37 -5.40 -5.73
CA ALA A 63 -6.91 -4.15 -6.22
C ALA A 63 -5.86 -3.04 -6.11
N LEU A 64 -5.62 -2.33 -7.22
CA LEU A 64 -4.71 -1.20 -7.34
C LEU A 64 -3.21 -1.58 -7.19
N PRO A 65 -2.65 -2.36 -8.15
CA PRO A 65 -1.21 -2.59 -8.21
C PRO A 65 -0.43 -1.27 -8.36
N ALA A 66 0.79 -1.23 -7.83
CA ALA A 66 1.69 -0.09 -7.97
C ALA A 66 3.14 -0.55 -8.15
N VAL A 67 3.93 0.24 -8.88
CA VAL A 67 5.39 0.08 -8.92
C VAL A 67 5.97 0.18 -7.51
N GLY A 68 6.87 -0.74 -7.16
CA GLY A 68 7.49 -0.86 -5.85
C GLY A 68 6.76 -1.79 -4.88
N ASP A 69 5.58 -2.28 -5.22
CA ASP A 69 4.90 -3.30 -4.41
C ASP A 69 5.71 -4.60 -4.38
N VAL A 70 5.86 -5.20 -3.19
CA VAL A 70 6.41 -6.56 -3.05
C VAL A 70 5.25 -7.54 -3.13
N VAL A 71 5.26 -8.41 -4.12
CA VAL A 71 4.18 -9.34 -4.44
C VAL A 71 4.62 -10.78 -4.38
N ILE A 72 3.66 -11.70 -4.19
CA ILE A 72 3.89 -13.14 -4.36
C ILE A 72 3.48 -13.52 -5.78
N LEU A 73 4.44 -14.03 -6.55
CA LEU A 73 4.23 -14.60 -7.87
C LEU A 73 4.19 -16.12 -7.79
N ASP A 74 3.27 -16.73 -8.52
CA ASP A 74 3.16 -18.18 -8.68
C ASP A 74 3.32 -18.52 -10.17
N GLN A 75 4.17 -19.49 -10.48
CA GLN A 75 4.34 -20.04 -11.81
C GLN A 75 3.71 -21.42 -11.88
N ASN A 76 2.82 -21.66 -12.83
CA ASN A 76 2.32 -23.01 -13.07
C ASN A 76 3.29 -23.85 -13.92
N SER A 77 3.03 -25.16 -14.04
CA SER A 77 3.85 -26.09 -14.83
C SER A 77 3.89 -25.79 -16.34
N MET A 78 2.94 -24.99 -16.83
CA MET A 78 2.89 -24.48 -18.21
C MET A 78 3.65 -23.15 -18.38
N GLY A 79 4.29 -22.65 -17.32
CA GLY A 79 5.10 -21.43 -17.34
C GLY A 79 4.32 -20.12 -17.18
N ASN A 80 2.99 -20.18 -17.01
CA ASN A 80 2.19 -18.98 -16.81
C ASN A 80 2.38 -18.43 -15.41
N TRP A 81 2.38 -17.11 -15.29
CA TRP A 81 2.56 -16.40 -14.04
C TRP A 81 1.26 -15.78 -13.55
N LEU A 82 1.04 -15.90 -12.23
CA LEU A 82 -0.06 -15.27 -11.53
C LEU A 82 0.48 -14.48 -10.32
N CYS A 83 0.05 -13.24 -10.17
CA CYS A 83 0.30 -12.43 -9.00
C CYS A 83 -0.83 -12.63 -7.99
N ARG A 84 -0.50 -13.24 -6.83
CA ARG A 84 -1.47 -13.47 -5.75
C ARG A 84 -1.84 -12.18 -5.01
N GLY A 85 -0.96 -11.18 -5.04
CA GLY A 85 -1.14 -9.89 -4.41
C GLY A 85 0.07 -9.44 -3.59
N ARG A 86 -0.09 -8.30 -2.95
CA ARG A 86 0.95 -7.63 -2.16
C ARG A 86 1.21 -8.37 -0.86
N ALA A 87 2.49 -8.58 -0.51
CA ALA A 87 2.90 -8.94 0.83
C ALA A 87 2.62 -7.79 1.80
N ALA A 88 2.16 -8.09 3.01
CA ALA A 88 1.95 -7.07 4.02
C ALA A 88 3.26 -6.34 4.32
N THR A 89 3.21 -5.01 4.33
CA THR A 89 4.25 -4.18 4.95
C THR A 89 3.72 -3.78 6.31
N THR A 90 4.58 -3.77 7.34
CA THR A 90 4.17 -3.45 8.72
C THR A 90 3.30 -2.20 8.75
N SER A 91 2.06 -2.37 9.21
CA SER A 91 1.06 -1.32 9.29
C SER A 91 1.06 -0.77 10.72
N GLY A 92 1.26 0.53 10.85
CA GLY A 92 1.27 1.23 12.12
C GLY A 92 0.76 2.64 11.93
N TRP A 93 0.07 3.16 12.94
CA TRP A 93 -0.32 4.56 12.93
C TRP A 93 0.93 5.44 13.04
N THR A 94 1.10 6.31 12.05
CA THR A 94 2.18 7.29 12.00
C THR A 94 1.61 8.66 12.30
N ASN A 95 2.21 9.39 13.25
CA ASN A 95 1.78 10.73 13.60
C ASN A 95 1.93 11.68 12.41
N LEU A 96 0.93 12.54 12.19
CA LEU A 96 1.01 13.63 11.23
C LEU A 96 1.79 14.79 11.84
N THR A 97 2.68 15.38 11.05
CA THR A 97 3.29 16.67 11.41
C THR A 97 2.27 17.77 11.15
N LEU A 98 1.82 18.42 12.22
CA LEU A 98 0.86 19.52 12.16
C LEU A 98 1.57 20.83 11.82
N ALA A 99 0.85 21.76 11.20
CA ALA A 99 1.34 23.11 10.99
C ALA A 99 1.54 23.84 12.34
N ALA A 100 2.42 24.84 12.36
CA ALA A 100 2.71 25.61 13.56
C ALA A 100 1.42 26.21 14.15
N GLY A 101 1.26 26.10 15.47
CA GLY A 101 0.07 26.57 16.18
C GLY A 101 -1.10 25.58 16.23
N PHE A 102 -0.96 24.38 15.64
CA PHE A 102 -1.93 23.29 15.76
C PHE A 102 -1.41 22.13 16.62
N GLN A 103 -2.32 21.49 17.35
CA GLN A 103 -2.05 20.37 18.25
C GLN A 103 -3.25 19.44 18.38
N ASN A 104 -3.10 18.36 19.16
CA ASN A 104 -4.24 17.62 19.67
C ASN A 104 -4.88 18.44 20.81
N PRO A 105 -6.13 18.92 20.66
CA PRO A 105 -6.80 19.75 21.67
C PRO A 105 -7.31 18.95 22.88
N GLY A 106 -6.99 17.65 22.97
CA GLY A 106 -7.49 16.73 23.98
C GLY A 106 -8.70 15.94 23.52
N HIS A 107 -9.03 14.88 24.28
CA HIS A 107 -10.12 13.94 23.99
C HIS A 107 -10.06 13.35 22.57
N GLY A 108 -9.22 12.34 22.37
CA GLY A 108 -9.05 11.64 21.10
C GLY A 108 -7.58 11.26 20.86
N TYR A 109 -7.32 10.62 19.72
CA TYR A 109 -5.96 10.28 19.31
C TYR A 109 -5.22 11.51 18.76
N THR A 110 -3.89 11.49 18.87
CA THR A 110 -3.03 12.40 18.09
C THR A 110 -3.29 12.17 16.61
N ALA A 111 -3.41 13.26 15.85
CA ALA A 111 -3.61 13.21 14.41
C ALA A 111 -2.58 12.29 13.75
N SER A 112 -3.07 11.23 13.12
CA SER A 112 -2.23 10.15 12.59
C SER A 112 -2.81 9.60 11.29
N TYR A 113 -1.98 8.91 10.52
CA TYR A 113 -2.39 8.14 9.36
C TYR A 113 -1.91 6.68 9.47
N LEU A 114 -2.65 5.79 8.83
CA LEU A 114 -2.30 4.39 8.65
C LEU A 114 -2.32 4.11 7.14
N ARG A 115 -1.24 3.52 6.63
CA ARG A 115 -1.16 3.08 5.24
C ARG A 115 -1.38 1.58 5.16
N GLU A 116 -2.43 1.18 4.45
CA GLU A 116 -2.75 -0.21 4.12
C GLU A 116 -2.70 -0.37 2.60
N GLY A 117 -1.51 -0.73 2.10
CA GLY A 117 -1.25 -0.69 0.66
C GLY A 117 -1.37 0.73 0.11
N ARG A 118 -2.41 0.97 -0.71
CA ARG A 118 -2.75 2.29 -1.26
C ARG A 118 -3.87 3.01 -0.52
N ARG A 119 -4.56 2.31 0.38
CA ARG A 119 -5.58 2.93 1.23
C ARG A 119 -4.87 3.67 2.35
N ILE A 120 -5.22 4.94 2.53
CA ILE A 120 -4.82 5.73 3.67
C ILE A 120 -6.05 5.89 4.57
N TRP A 121 -5.87 5.57 5.84
CA TRP A 121 -6.82 5.88 6.89
C TRP A 121 -6.25 7.01 7.74
N MET A 122 -7.09 7.92 8.19
CA MET A 122 -6.69 8.97 9.13
C MET A 122 -7.53 8.88 10.40
N ARG A 123 -6.96 9.40 11.49
CA ARG A 123 -7.63 9.48 12.79
C ARG A 123 -7.12 10.65 13.61
N GLY A 124 -7.82 10.92 14.69
CA GLY A 124 -7.43 11.88 15.70
C GLY A 124 -8.02 13.26 15.48
N ARG A 125 -7.64 14.19 16.36
CA ARG A 125 -8.17 15.56 16.34
C ARG A 125 -7.07 16.58 16.13
N ILE A 126 -7.45 17.66 15.45
CA ILE A 126 -6.61 18.84 15.26
C ILE A 126 -7.38 20.06 15.75
N GLY A 127 -6.74 20.88 16.59
CA GLY A 127 -7.22 22.18 17.02
C GLY A 127 -6.04 23.15 17.19
N PRO A 128 -6.28 24.46 17.17
CA PRO A 128 -5.23 25.43 17.41
C PRO A 128 -4.82 25.41 18.90
N THR A 129 -3.65 25.94 19.22
CA THR A 129 -3.22 26.12 20.62
C THR A 129 -4.16 27.06 21.39
N SER A 130 -4.81 27.98 20.69
CA SER A 130 -5.83 28.87 21.22
C SER A 130 -6.76 29.37 20.12
N GLY A 131 -8.03 29.63 20.43
CA GLY A 131 -8.99 30.25 19.50
C GLY A 131 -9.65 29.26 18.56
N THR A 132 -9.92 29.69 17.33
CA THR A 132 -10.63 28.92 16.30
C THR A 132 -9.77 28.71 15.06
N ILE A 133 -10.13 27.70 14.28
CA ILE A 133 -9.50 27.37 13.00
C ILE A 133 -10.07 28.29 11.93
N ALA A 134 -9.22 29.15 11.35
CA ALA A 134 -9.61 30.05 10.28
C ALA A 134 -10.02 29.31 8.99
N ASP A 135 -10.85 29.96 8.17
CA ASP A 135 -11.18 29.45 6.84
C ASP A 135 -9.91 29.26 5.99
N GLY A 136 -9.79 28.12 5.30
CA GLY A 136 -8.63 27.81 4.48
C GLY A 136 -7.33 27.57 5.25
N ALA A 137 -7.35 27.51 6.60
CA ALA A 137 -6.16 27.27 7.40
C ALA A 137 -5.50 25.94 7.03
N THR A 138 -4.18 25.97 6.86
CA THR A 138 -3.39 24.75 6.67
C THR A 138 -3.16 24.08 8.01
N LEU A 139 -3.79 22.92 8.21
CA LEU A 139 -3.69 22.14 9.44
C LEU A 139 -2.46 21.25 9.49
N ALA A 140 -2.11 20.67 8.34
CA ALA A 140 -0.97 19.79 8.16
C ALA A 140 -0.59 19.75 6.67
N THR A 141 0.65 19.33 6.39
CA THR A 141 1.06 18.94 5.04
C THR A 141 1.42 17.46 5.06
N LEU A 142 0.74 16.68 4.22
CA LEU A 142 0.95 15.25 4.15
C LEU A 142 2.32 14.92 3.53
N PRO A 143 3.03 13.91 4.06
CA PRO A 143 4.21 13.33 3.41
C PRO A 143 3.91 12.95 1.96
N ALA A 144 4.88 13.15 1.06
CA ALA A 144 4.72 12.87 -0.37
C ALA A 144 4.21 11.45 -0.66
N ALA A 145 4.63 10.48 0.15
CA ALA A 145 4.26 9.08 0.04
C ALA A 145 2.76 8.76 0.30
N ILE A 146 1.99 9.72 0.82
CA ILE A 146 0.56 9.54 1.12
C ILE A 146 -0.33 10.65 0.51
N ARG A 147 0.16 11.42 -0.46
CA ARG A 147 -0.66 12.48 -1.09
C ARG A 147 -1.68 11.87 -2.06
N PRO A 148 -2.93 12.34 -2.07
CA PRO A 148 -3.92 11.86 -3.02
C PRO A 148 -3.59 12.36 -4.43
N SER A 149 -3.95 11.58 -5.45
CA SER A 149 -3.77 11.91 -6.86
C SER A 149 -4.76 12.97 -7.38
N ALA A 150 -5.86 13.18 -6.66
CA ALA A 150 -6.85 14.22 -6.89
C ALA A 150 -7.22 14.90 -5.56
N SER A 151 -7.74 16.12 -5.62
CA SER A 151 -8.29 16.76 -4.42
C SER A 151 -9.49 15.97 -3.90
N VAL A 152 -9.50 15.71 -2.60
CA VAL A 152 -10.52 14.90 -1.92
C VAL A 152 -11.02 15.65 -0.70
N ALA A 153 -12.32 15.55 -0.43
CA ALA A 153 -12.96 16.29 0.66
C ALA A 153 -13.99 15.43 1.39
N TRP A 154 -14.16 15.70 2.68
CA TRP A 154 -15.09 15.01 3.57
C TRP A 154 -15.84 16.00 4.44
N ALA A 155 -17.08 15.64 4.78
CA ALA A 155 -17.77 16.24 5.92
C ALA A 155 -17.25 15.55 7.19
N VAL A 156 -16.60 16.32 8.08
CA VAL A 156 -16.01 15.79 9.30
C VAL A 156 -16.66 16.39 10.53
N ALA A 157 -16.62 15.65 11.65
CA ALA A 157 -17.09 16.16 12.92
C ALA A 157 -16.19 17.31 13.43
N ARG A 158 -16.83 18.28 14.08
CA ARG A 158 -16.21 19.44 14.77
C ARG A 158 -16.88 19.65 16.12
N ASP A 159 -16.49 20.71 16.85
CA ASP A 159 -17.13 21.09 18.12
C ASP A 159 -18.66 21.04 18.05
N ALA A 160 -19.25 20.44 19.09
CA ALA A 160 -20.69 20.18 19.20
C ALA A 160 -21.52 21.43 19.55
N THR A 161 -20.89 22.60 19.63
CA THR A 161 -21.52 23.88 19.98
C THR A 161 -22.34 24.48 18.82
N VAL A 162 -22.30 23.87 17.63
CA VAL A 162 -23.05 24.29 16.43
C VAL A 162 -23.68 23.06 15.78
N VAL A 163 -24.95 23.14 15.36
CA VAL A 163 -25.68 22.02 14.72
C VAL A 163 -26.04 22.38 13.27
N PRO A 164 -25.70 21.53 12.27
CA PRO A 164 -24.95 20.28 12.41
C PRO A 164 -23.47 20.55 12.75
N ALA A 165 -22.91 19.72 13.64
CA ALA A 165 -21.51 19.82 14.09
C ALA A 165 -20.55 19.24 13.04
N THR A 166 -20.63 19.74 11.81
CA THR A 166 -19.83 19.28 10.67
C THR A 166 -19.12 20.42 9.97
N VAL A 167 -17.96 20.12 9.40
CA VAL A 167 -17.21 21.05 8.53
C VAL A 167 -16.63 20.29 7.36
N ARG A 168 -16.42 20.97 6.23
CA ARG A 168 -15.68 20.40 5.11
C ARG A 168 -14.18 20.47 5.41
N LEU A 169 -13.54 19.32 5.29
CA LEU A 169 -12.10 19.19 5.35
C LEU A 169 -11.60 18.59 4.03
N GLU A 170 -10.57 19.19 3.45
CA GLU A 170 -10.05 18.86 2.13
C GLU A 170 -8.55 18.59 2.19
N ILE A 171 -8.11 17.63 1.38
CA ILE A 171 -6.70 17.39 1.06
C ILE A 171 -6.53 17.62 -0.44
N ASN A 172 -5.68 18.57 -0.82
CA ASN A 172 -5.34 18.79 -2.23
C ASN A 172 -4.20 17.86 -2.70
N THR A 173 -3.88 17.89 -4.00
CA THR A 173 -2.82 17.07 -4.59
C THR A 173 -1.40 17.41 -4.07
N ALA A 174 -1.21 18.61 -3.52
CA ALA A 174 0.03 18.98 -2.82
C ALA A 174 0.11 18.41 -1.39
N GLY A 175 -0.93 17.71 -0.92
CA GLY A 175 -1.02 17.15 0.42
C GLY A 175 -1.41 18.16 1.50
N VAL A 176 -1.89 19.35 1.13
CA VAL A 176 -2.31 20.36 2.11
C VAL A 176 -3.68 19.98 2.67
N LEU A 177 -3.71 19.70 3.97
CA LEU A 177 -4.92 19.45 4.74
C LEU A 177 -5.49 20.78 5.24
N ARG A 178 -6.73 21.11 4.86
CA ARG A 178 -7.36 22.40 5.18
C ARG A 178 -8.85 22.30 5.49
N THR A 179 -9.35 23.27 6.25
CA THR A 179 -10.80 23.45 6.49
C THR A 179 -11.41 24.44 5.52
N TYR A 180 -12.70 24.27 5.25
CA TYR A 180 -13.52 25.24 4.51
C TYR A 180 -14.75 25.59 5.34
N GLN A 181 -14.70 26.75 6.00
CA GLN A 181 -15.75 27.28 6.85
C GLN A 181 -15.56 28.79 7.04
N SER A 182 -16.49 29.60 6.54
CA SER A 182 -16.38 31.07 6.61
C SER A 182 -17.08 31.71 7.83
N SER A 183 -17.92 30.96 8.55
CA SER A 183 -18.65 31.43 9.73
C SER A 183 -18.67 30.36 10.83
N ASN A 184 -18.88 30.73 12.09
CA ASN A 184 -18.87 29.80 13.23
C ASN A 184 -17.62 28.90 13.22
N LEU A 185 -16.43 29.48 13.16
CA LEU A 185 -15.18 28.73 12.97
C LEU A 185 -14.99 27.65 14.06
N PRO A 186 -14.55 26.43 13.68
CA PRO A 186 -14.42 25.36 14.65
C PRO A 186 -13.23 25.58 15.59
N SER A 187 -13.32 25.08 16.82
CA SER A 187 -12.17 25.00 17.75
C SER A 187 -11.39 23.69 17.57
N TRP A 188 -12.00 22.69 16.94
CA TRP A 188 -11.33 21.44 16.58
C TRP A 188 -12.06 20.74 15.43
N VAL A 189 -11.34 19.89 14.71
CA VAL A 189 -11.88 18.97 13.70
C VAL A 189 -11.38 17.56 13.95
N SER A 190 -12.22 16.57 13.66
CA SER A 190 -11.83 15.15 13.70
C SER A 190 -11.40 14.66 12.31
N LEU A 191 -10.40 13.78 12.29
CA LEU A 191 -9.97 13.03 11.11
C LEU A 191 -10.55 11.61 11.08
N ASP A 192 -11.27 11.20 12.13
CA ASP A 192 -11.78 9.85 12.26
C ASP A 192 -12.76 9.53 11.12
N GLY A 193 -12.52 8.41 10.44
CA GLY A 193 -13.32 7.98 9.30
C GLY A 193 -12.89 8.55 7.94
N ILE A 194 -11.91 9.45 7.90
CA ILE A 194 -11.31 9.87 6.63
C ILE A 194 -10.52 8.69 6.06
N SER A 195 -10.82 8.35 4.81
CA SER A 195 -9.98 7.45 4.03
C SER A 195 -9.99 7.79 2.56
N TYR A 196 -8.85 7.57 1.90
CA TYR A 196 -8.69 7.75 0.46
C TYR A 196 -7.65 6.77 -0.08
N THR A 197 -7.58 6.72 -1.39
CA THR A 197 -6.60 5.94 -2.12
C THR A 197 -5.59 6.91 -2.74
N ILE A 198 -4.30 6.64 -2.56
CA ILE A 198 -3.21 7.28 -3.32
C ILE A 198 -3.00 6.55 -4.63
#